data_AF-A0A840UMH7-F1
#
_entry.id   AF-A0A840UMH7-F1
#
_cell.length_a   1.000
_cell.length_b   1.000
_cell.length_c   1.000
_cell.angle_alpha   90.00
_cell.angle_beta   90.00
_cell.angle_gamma   90.00
#
_symmetry.space_group_name_H-M   'P 1'
#
loop_
_entity.id
_entity.type
_entity.pdbx_description
1 polymer ?
#
loop_
_entity_poly.entity_id
_entity_poly.type
_entity_poly.pdbx_seq_one_letter_code
_entity_poly.pdbx_strand_id
1 'polypeptide(L)'
;MVLDRFKSNEVENSRVLKELFQVDGTCFLNSLNDFKKQALSNAITMSSHRLAIQKISHVDKNYIFLNEFFPSFIWENLPLRSTKKIHNEINIEIFKTLKSSGIPLIQKWYWPNGCRSFFSFRADMDAGDEASLLRFVDIIRPWSKSLSLFVCGKAYVGKEHLLKEVINLETEVGNHTFLHYVFNDKKRNRKNLELTEALLSRVGVIPKGFVGPASFWHPSMYEVLEEKGYQYTSSFGVGHDDYPFFLPKNDSEAYSMVEIPFHCLGDRFPKFGFELGSEEVGRFFEQLLEKKYHSCEPMFIYGHPDMPGRIGDCPQLVKRICQKALSYKDVCTGNMADIAAWWRRRDSATANIEFDKASNRLFATHYRASPDVYWSIQVAADCKFLVSGQDLQAGVSLDLLDSYKKISLSHIPFANVGEVADCPPEKENLRKRLGNWRREYQRKRKMIHQLNTTDVQAKGAVV
;
A
#
# COMPACT_ATOMS: atom_id res chain seq x y z
N MET A 1 24.37 45.15 -24.83
CA MET A 1 24.15 44.78 -26.25
C MET A 1 24.08 43.26 -26.31
N VAL A 2 22.91 42.67 -26.60
CA VAL A 2 22.34 42.49 -27.95
C VAL A 2 23.16 41.43 -28.68
N LEU A 3 22.77 40.15 -28.52
CA LEU A 3 21.99 39.35 -29.50
C LEU A 3 22.87 39.00 -30.71
N ASP A 4 23.12 37.72 -31.03
CA ASP A 4 22.12 36.86 -31.71
C ASP A 4 22.49 35.35 -31.70
N ARG A 5 21.70 34.52 -32.41
CA ARG A 5 21.90 33.08 -32.76
C ARG A 5 21.47 32.02 -31.73
N PHE A 6 20.18 32.04 -31.39
CA PHE A 6 19.41 30.83 -31.06
C PHE A 6 18.39 30.53 -32.18
N LYS A 7 18.72 29.64 -33.13
CA LYS A 7 17.77 29.01 -34.07
C LYS A 7 18.24 27.60 -34.48
N SER A 8 17.27 26.80 -34.95
CA SER A 8 17.39 25.44 -35.52
C SER A 8 18.11 24.39 -34.69
N ASN A 9 17.34 23.54 -33.98
CA ASN A 9 17.57 22.09 -33.93
C ASN A 9 16.29 21.31 -33.52
N GLU A 10 15.18 21.59 -34.21
CA GLU A 10 13.84 21.03 -33.90
C GLU A 10 13.35 20.02 -34.97
N VAL A 11 14.18 19.72 -35.97
CA VAL A 11 13.78 18.96 -37.17
C VAL A 11 14.00 17.43 -37.01
N GLU A 12 14.93 17.01 -36.15
CA GLU A 12 15.44 15.62 -36.14
C GLU A 12 14.55 14.61 -35.37
N ASN A 13 13.53 15.08 -34.62
CA ASN A 13 12.52 14.21 -33.98
C ASN A 13 11.33 13.85 -34.90
N SER A 14 11.24 14.41 -36.11
CA SER A 14 10.08 14.22 -37.00
C SER A 14 10.11 12.94 -37.85
N ARG A 15 11.24 12.19 -37.86
CA ARG A 15 11.50 11.12 -38.85
C ARG A 15 11.27 9.68 -38.35
N VAL A 16 10.77 9.49 -37.12
CA VAL A 16 10.44 8.16 -36.54
C VAL A 16 8.93 7.94 -36.39
N LEU A 17 8.10 8.98 -36.60
CA LEU A 17 6.64 8.93 -36.44
C LEU A 17 5.88 8.77 -37.78
N LYS A 18 6.33 7.89 -38.68
CA LYS A 18 5.72 7.74 -40.02
C LYS A 18 5.54 6.33 -40.60
N GLU A 19 5.68 5.27 -39.78
CA GLU A 19 5.57 3.87 -40.24
C GLU A 19 4.50 3.01 -39.51
N LEU A 20 3.49 3.63 -38.87
CA LEU A 20 2.46 2.89 -38.10
C LEU A 20 1.00 3.16 -38.49
N PHE A 21 0.73 3.74 -39.66
CA PHE A 21 -0.65 3.93 -40.17
C PHE A 21 -0.78 3.63 -41.67
N GLN A 22 -0.98 2.35 -41.99
CA GLN A 22 -1.59 1.87 -43.25
C GLN A 22 -2.51 0.69 -42.96
N VAL A 23 -3.83 0.93 -43.00
CA VAL A 23 -4.86 -0.06 -43.33
C VAL A 23 -5.97 0.70 -44.06
N ASP A 24 -6.30 0.30 -45.27
CA ASP A 24 -7.34 0.94 -46.08
C ASP A 24 -8.76 0.54 -45.66
N GLY A 25 -9.75 1.36 -46.06
CA GLY A 25 -11.14 0.92 -46.14
C GLY A 25 -11.35 -0.02 -47.34
N THR A 26 -12.47 -0.72 -47.50
CA THR A 26 -13.82 -0.51 -46.95
C THR A 26 -14.64 -1.80 -47.06
N CYS A 27 -15.73 -1.96 -46.28
CA CYS A 27 -17.06 -2.32 -46.82
C CYS A 27 -18.16 -2.50 -45.77
N PHE A 28 -19.37 -2.09 -46.17
CA PHE A 28 -20.73 -2.53 -45.77
C PHE A 28 -21.15 -2.71 -44.30
N LEU A 29 -22.20 -1.95 -43.96
CA LEU A 29 -23.17 -2.26 -42.91
C LEU A 29 -23.99 -3.51 -43.28
N ASN A 30 -24.23 -4.41 -42.32
CA ASN A 30 -25.58 -4.95 -42.01
C ASN A 30 -25.58 -5.97 -40.86
N SER A 31 -25.45 -5.48 -39.62
CA SER A 31 -26.17 -5.99 -38.43
C SER A 31 -25.76 -5.18 -37.20
N LEU A 32 -26.69 -4.45 -36.59
CA LEU A 32 -26.46 -3.83 -35.29
C LEU A 32 -27.01 -4.74 -34.19
N ASN A 33 -26.12 -5.41 -33.45
CA ASN A 33 -26.11 -5.36 -31.98
C ASN A 33 -24.82 -6.00 -31.44
N ASP A 34 -24.70 -6.00 -30.10
CA ASP A 34 -23.64 -6.60 -29.27
C ASP A 34 -22.20 -6.12 -29.46
N PHE A 35 -21.67 -6.04 -30.69
CA PHE A 35 -20.32 -5.53 -30.94
C PHE A 35 -20.14 -4.09 -30.41
N LYS A 36 -21.20 -3.26 -30.47
CA LYS A 36 -21.19 -1.93 -29.83
C LYS A 36 -21.22 -1.95 -28.30
N LYS A 37 -21.84 -2.95 -27.65
CA LYS A 37 -21.80 -3.08 -26.18
C LYS A 37 -20.40 -3.47 -25.71
N GLN A 38 -19.80 -4.46 -26.37
CA GLN A 38 -18.46 -4.93 -26.02
C GLN A 38 -17.38 -3.90 -26.40
N ALA A 39 -17.54 -3.19 -27.53
CA ALA A 39 -16.70 -2.06 -27.87
C ALA A 39 -16.85 -0.89 -26.88
N LEU A 40 -18.05 -0.61 -26.32
CA LEU A 40 -18.21 0.45 -25.32
C LEU A 40 -17.59 0.05 -23.97
N SER A 41 -17.78 -1.20 -23.53
CA SER A 41 -17.12 -1.75 -22.33
C SER A 41 -15.60 -1.65 -22.47
N ASN A 42 -15.06 -2.20 -23.56
CA ASN A 42 -13.62 -2.16 -23.84
C ASN A 42 -13.12 -0.73 -24.06
N ALA A 43 -13.89 0.17 -24.67
CA ALA A 43 -13.51 1.58 -24.81
C ALA A 43 -13.49 2.30 -23.45
N ILE A 44 -14.39 2.00 -22.51
CA ILE A 44 -14.36 2.59 -21.17
C ILE A 44 -13.14 2.08 -20.39
N THR A 45 -12.86 0.77 -20.43
CA THR A 45 -11.68 0.19 -19.76
C THR A 45 -10.37 0.62 -20.42
N MET A 46 -10.27 0.62 -21.75
CA MET A 46 -9.06 1.01 -22.48
C MET A 46 -8.85 2.53 -22.54
N SER A 47 -9.89 3.37 -22.57
CA SER A 47 -9.72 4.83 -22.50
C SER A 47 -9.37 5.28 -21.10
N SER A 48 -9.95 4.68 -20.04
CA SER A 48 -9.49 4.94 -18.67
C SER A 48 -8.06 4.45 -18.45
N HIS A 49 -7.66 3.29 -19.00
CA HIS A 49 -6.24 2.90 -19.02
C HIS A 49 -5.35 3.85 -19.86
N ARG A 50 -5.78 4.34 -21.03
CA ARG A 50 -5.00 5.29 -21.82
C ARG A 50 -4.86 6.65 -21.15
N LEU A 51 -5.93 7.20 -20.56
CA LEU A 51 -5.87 8.43 -19.77
C LEU A 51 -5.01 8.24 -18.51
N ALA A 52 -5.10 7.09 -17.85
CA ALA A 52 -4.20 6.75 -16.75
C ALA A 52 -2.75 6.73 -17.24
N ILE A 53 -2.41 5.97 -18.29
CA ILE A 53 -1.05 5.86 -18.84
C ILE A 53 -0.51 7.23 -19.31
N GLN A 54 -1.33 8.08 -19.92
CA GLN A 54 -0.92 9.44 -20.30
C GLN A 54 -0.71 10.34 -19.07
N LYS A 55 -1.59 10.34 -18.06
CA LYS A 55 -1.38 11.08 -16.80
C LYS A 55 -0.18 10.55 -15.99
N ILE A 56 0.07 9.25 -16.02
CA ILE A 56 1.16 8.54 -15.32
C ILE A 56 2.56 9.01 -15.76
N SER A 57 2.68 9.73 -16.88
CA SER A 57 3.91 10.38 -17.31
C SER A 57 4.39 11.51 -16.38
N HIS A 58 3.50 12.13 -15.61
CA HIS A 58 3.86 13.13 -14.60
C HIS A 58 4.14 12.46 -13.24
N VAL A 59 5.43 12.35 -12.91
CA VAL A 59 5.88 11.92 -11.59
C VAL A 59 5.90 13.12 -10.64
N ASP A 60 4.76 13.39 -10.01
CA ASP A 60 4.69 14.25 -8.84
C ASP A 60 5.63 13.67 -7.76
N LYS A 61 6.57 14.49 -7.28
CA LYS A 61 7.44 14.19 -6.13
C LYS A 61 6.93 15.00 -4.97
N ASN A 62 6.12 14.38 -4.14
CA ASN A 62 5.54 15.03 -2.97
C ASN A 62 6.67 15.38 -1.98
N TYR A 63 6.84 16.68 -1.70
CA TYR A 63 7.89 17.23 -0.82
C TYR A 63 7.35 17.76 0.50
N ILE A 64 8.13 17.50 1.54
CA ILE A 64 7.61 17.23 2.87
C ILE A 64 8.83 17.33 3.86
N PHE A 65 9.04 18.29 4.82
CA PHE A 65 8.94 19.80 4.89
C PHE A 65 8.01 20.52 5.96
N LEU A 66 8.52 21.07 7.09
CA LEU A 66 7.78 21.75 8.21
C LEU A 66 7.71 23.31 8.14
N ASN A 67 6.86 23.98 8.96
CA ASN A 67 6.81 25.45 9.15
C ASN A 67 6.85 25.86 10.65
N GLU A 68 7.73 26.79 11.03
CA GLU A 68 7.93 27.26 12.42
C GLU A 68 6.80 28.17 12.96
N PHE A 69 6.05 28.86 12.10
CA PHE A 69 5.03 29.84 12.53
C PHE A 69 3.64 29.25 12.78
N PHE A 70 3.37 28.00 12.37
CA PHE A 70 2.07 27.33 12.56
C PHE A 70 2.27 25.82 12.82
N PRO A 71 1.96 25.31 14.03
CA PRO A 71 2.42 24.00 14.51
C PRO A 71 1.59 22.78 14.01
N SER A 72 0.93 22.87 12.85
CA SER A 72 -0.19 21.99 12.48
C SER A 72 0.06 20.96 11.37
N PHE A 73 1.29 20.82 10.84
CA PHE A 73 1.59 19.86 9.78
C PHE A 73 2.98 19.19 9.93
N ILE A 74 3.08 17.88 9.64
CA ILE A 74 4.29 17.03 9.80
C ILE A 74 4.59 16.30 8.48
N TRP A 75 5.87 16.16 8.12
CA TRP A 75 6.24 16.02 6.72
C TRP A 75 7.59 15.25 6.42
N GLU A 76 7.55 14.12 5.69
CA GLU A 76 8.71 13.28 5.24
C GLU A 76 8.82 13.05 3.71
N ASN A 77 10.01 13.15 3.09
CA ASN A 77 10.24 12.77 1.67
C ASN A 77 9.91 11.29 1.34
N LEU A 78 9.06 11.05 0.32
CA LEU A 78 8.72 9.73 -0.22
C LEU A 78 8.98 9.61 -1.74
N PRO A 79 9.37 8.42 -2.25
CA PRO A 79 9.55 8.20 -3.67
C PRO A 79 8.28 7.70 -4.39
N LEU A 80 7.95 8.38 -5.50
CA LEU A 80 7.17 7.88 -6.65
C LEU A 80 5.71 7.41 -6.41
N ARG A 81 4.78 8.21 -6.93
CA ARG A 81 3.34 7.94 -7.17
C ARG A 81 2.46 7.86 -5.91
N SER A 82 1.74 8.95 -5.64
CA SER A 82 0.47 8.90 -4.91
C SER A 82 -0.62 8.27 -5.80
N THR A 83 -0.60 6.93 -5.90
CA THR A 83 -1.64 6.15 -6.60
C THR A 83 -3.03 6.51 -6.09
N LYS A 84 -3.16 6.74 -4.78
CA LYS A 84 -4.35 7.24 -4.09
C LYS A 84 -4.99 8.47 -4.74
N LYS A 85 -4.21 9.50 -5.12
CA LYS A 85 -4.73 10.71 -5.79
C LYS A 85 -5.38 10.34 -7.12
N ILE A 86 -4.71 9.50 -7.91
CA ILE A 86 -5.18 9.01 -9.21
C ILE A 86 -6.42 8.11 -9.04
N HIS A 87 -6.42 7.20 -8.06
CA HIS A 87 -7.58 6.37 -7.72
C HIS A 87 -8.78 7.20 -7.31
N ASN A 88 -8.59 8.26 -6.51
CA ASN A 88 -9.69 9.15 -6.11
C ASN A 88 -10.22 9.96 -7.30
N GLU A 89 -9.36 10.56 -8.13
CA GLU A 89 -9.78 11.23 -9.37
C GLU A 89 -10.59 10.30 -10.29
N ILE A 90 -10.10 9.08 -10.53
CA ILE A 90 -10.77 8.09 -11.38
C ILE A 90 -12.13 7.66 -10.79
N ASN A 91 -12.22 7.39 -9.48
CA ASN A 91 -13.49 7.04 -8.83
C ASN A 91 -14.51 8.20 -8.92
N ILE A 92 -14.07 9.45 -8.77
CA ILE A 92 -14.94 10.63 -8.88
C ILE A 92 -15.49 10.78 -10.30
N GLU A 93 -14.67 10.67 -11.35
CA GLU A 93 -15.16 10.79 -12.73
C GLU A 93 -16.02 9.60 -13.17
N ILE A 94 -15.70 8.37 -12.75
CA ILE A 94 -16.57 7.20 -12.95
C ILE A 94 -17.93 7.41 -12.27
N PHE A 95 -17.94 7.87 -11.02
CA PHE A 95 -19.20 8.13 -10.30
C PHE A 95 -20.03 9.22 -10.99
N LYS A 96 -19.42 10.34 -11.41
CA LYS A 96 -20.10 11.40 -12.17
C LYS A 96 -20.74 10.86 -13.46
N THR A 97 -20.01 10.05 -14.22
CA THR A 97 -20.44 9.50 -15.52
C THR A 97 -21.57 8.48 -15.38
N LEU A 98 -21.53 7.63 -14.36
CA LEU A 98 -22.62 6.69 -14.07
C LEU A 98 -23.85 7.44 -13.53
N LYS A 99 -23.67 8.40 -12.62
CA LYS A 99 -24.76 9.20 -12.06
C LYS A 99 -25.49 10.02 -13.12
N SER A 100 -24.79 10.68 -14.04
CA SER A 100 -25.42 11.41 -15.16
C SER A 100 -26.16 10.50 -16.13
N SER A 101 -25.75 9.23 -16.22
CA SER A 101 -26.44 8.18 -16.96
C SER A 101 -27.62 7.56 -16.20
N GLY A 102 -27.88 7.98 -14.95
CA GLY A 102 -28.89 7.39 -14.07
C GLY A 102 -28.58 5.93 -13.71
N ILE A 103 -27.31 5.61 -13.47
CA ILE A 103 -26.83 4.26 -13.11
C ILE A 103 -26.09 4.35 -11.76
N PRO A 104 -26.33 3.45 -10.79
CA PRO A 104 -25.57 3.40 -9.55
C PRO A 104 -24.12 2.95 -9.80
N LEU A 105 -23.15 3.52 -9.08
CA LEU A 105 -21.80 2.96 -9.01
C LEU A 105 -21.82 1.77 -8.03
N ILE A 106 -21.32 0.62 -8.49
CA ILE A 106 -21.29 -0.63 -7.72
C ILE A 106 -19.86 -1.13 -7.67
N GLN A 107 -19.37 -1.46 -6.47
CA GLN A 107 -17.98 -1.87 -6.24
C GLN A 107 -17.93 -2.98 -5.18
N LYS A 108 -16.98 -3.92 -5.31
CA LYS A 108 -16.62 -4.84 -4.22
C LYS A 108 -16.19 -4.03 -3.00
N TRP A 109 -16.84 -4.20 -1.86
CA TRP A 109 -16.48 -3.48 -0.65
C TRP A 109 -15.06 -3.82 -0.19
N TYR A 110 -14.35 -2.86 0.41
CA TYR A 110 -12.92 -2.99 0.67
C TYR A 110 -12.59 -3.95 1.82
N TRP A 111 -13.45 -4.05 2.83
CA TRP A 111 -13.16 -4.69 4.12
C TRP A 111 -14.11 -5.84 4.43
N PRO A 112 -13.69 -6.86 5.20
CA PRO A 112 -14.52 -8.01 5.51
C PRO A 112 -15.74 -7.62 6.34
N ASN A 113 -16.81 -8.42 6.25
CA ASN A 113 -18.02 -8.31 7.10
C ASN A 113 -18.68 -6.91 7.10
N GLY A 114 -18.49 -6.12 6.05
CA GLY A 114 -19.02 -4.77 5.96
C GLY A 114 -18.39 -3.77 6.95
N CYS A 115 -17.21 -4.05 7.52
CA CYS A 115 -16.43 -3.09 8.31
C CYS A 115 -16.16 -1.80 7.52
N ARG A 116 -16.09 -0.64 8.18
CA ARG A 116 -15.78 0.65 7.52
C ARG A 116 -14.31 0.79 7.16
N SER A 117 -13.43 0.22 7.97
CA SER A 117 -11.97 0.25 7.82
C SER A 117 -11.34 -1.01 8.42
N PHE A 118 -10.04 -1.20 8.19
CA PHE A 118 -9.22 -2.26 8.78
C PHE A 118 -7.99 -1.66 9.47
N PHE A 119 -7.73 -2.02 10.71
CA PHE A 119 -6.55 -1.65 11.48
C PHE A 119 -5.50 -2.77 11.50
N SER A 120 -4.26 -2.44 11.20
CA SER A 120 -3.10 -3.32 11.37
C SER A 120 -1.85 -2.49 11.68
N PHE A 121 -1.02 -2.97 12.59
CA PHE A 121 0.22 -2.33 13.01
C PHE A 121 1.42 -3.16 12.57
N ARG A 122 2.29 -2.56 11.77
CA ARG A 122 3.56 -3.17 11.31
C ARG A 122 4.72 -2.71 12.20
N ALA A 123 5.63 -3.61 12.52
CA ALA A 123 6.76 -3.30 13.37
C ALA A 123 8.06 -3.87 12.75
N ASP A 124 8.92 -2.99 12.26
CA ASP A 124 10.14 -3.36 11.53
C ASP A 124 11.30 -3.50 12.54
N MET A 125 11.78 -4.72 12.75
CA MET A 125 12.79 -5.07 13.75
C MET A 125 14.20 -4.98 13.14
N ASP A 126 14.86 -3.84 13.34
CA ASP A 126 16.00 -3.37 12.56
C ASP A 126 17.37 -3.47 13.25
N ALA A 127 17.40 -3.48 14.59
CA ALA A 127 18.63 -3.33 15.38
C ALA A 127 18.77 -4.35 16.54
N GLY A 128 17.66 -4.91 17.01
CA GLY A 128 17.61 -5.86 18.12
C GLY A 128 18.07 -5.27 19.45
N ASP A 129 17.68 -4.03 19.77
CA ASP A 129 17.78 -3.56 21.15
C ASP A 129 16.78 -4.31 22.04
N GLU A 130 17.33 -5.10 22.95
CA GLU A 130 16.57 -5.97 23.86
C GLU A 130 15.64 -5.16 24.78
N ALA A 131 16.12 -4.03 25.29
CA ALA A 131 15.38 -3.25 26.26
C ALA A 131 14.19 -2.53 25.61
N SER A 132 14.37 -1.97 24.41
CA SER A 132 13.28 -1.37 23.63
C SER A 132 12.26 -2.42 23.17
N LEU A 133 12.73 -3.58 22.68
CA LEU A 133 11.84 -4.64 22.20
C LEU A 133 10.98 -5.24 23.31
N LEU A 134 11.56 -5.54 24.48
CA LEU A 134 10.80 -6.13 25.59
C LEU A 134 9.75 -5.14 26.16
N ARG A 135 10.10 -3.84 26.29
CA ARG A 135 9.13 -2.78 26.64
C ARG A 135 7.95 -2.71 25.66
N PHE A 136 8.22 -2.88 24.37
CA PHE A 136 7.17 -2.92 23.34
C PHE A 136 6.31 -4.17 23.47
N VAL A 137 6.93 -5.36 23.55
CA VAL A 137 6.29 -6.68 23.69
C VAL A 137 5.30 -6.70 24.87
N ASP A 138 5.71 -6.26 26.05
CA ASP A 138 4.88 -6.31 27.26
C ASP A 138 3.63 -5.42 27.16
N ILE A 139 3.75 -4.23 26.58
CA ILE A 139 2.66 -3.26 26.48
C ILE A 139 1.74 -3.55 25.30
N ILE A 140 2.25 -4.09 24.18
CA ILE A 140 1.45 -4.36 22.98
C ILE A 140 0.69 -5.69 23.03
N ARG A 141 1.01 -6.58 23.98
CA ARG A 141 0.43 -7.93 24.12
C ARG A 141 -1.10 -8.02 23.99
N PRO A 142 -1.93 -7.09 24.52
CA PRO A 142 -3.38 -7.12 24.32
C PRO A 142 -3.85 -6.93 22.87
N TRP A 143 -2.97 -6.46 21.98
CA TRP A 143 -3.23 -6.16 20.57
C TRP A 143 -2.36 -6.98 19.61
N SER A 144 -1.74 -8.09 20.06
CA SER A 144 -0.84 -8.89 19.22
C SER A 144 -1.48 -9.45 17.95
N LYS A 145 -2.80 -9.69 17.95
CA LYS A 145 -3.56 -10.10 16.76
C LYS A 145 -3.65 -9.01 15.69
N SER A 146 -3.47 -7.74 16.06
CA SER A 146 -3.40 -6.59 15.14
C SER A 146 -1.97 -6.29 14.66
N LEU A 147 -0.97 -7.07 15.08
CA LEU A 147 0.45 -6.76 14.94
C LEU A 147 1.13 -7.65 13.87
N SER A 148 2.21 -7.15 13.27
CA SER A 148 3.07 -7.92 12.36
C SER A 148 4.52 -7.45 12.49
N LEU A 149 5.41 -8.33 12.91
CA LEU A 149 6.81 -8.04 13.24
C LEU A 149 7.77 -8.56 12.16
N PHE A 150 8.57 -7.71 11.55
CA PHE A 150 9.42 -8.07 10.39
C PHE A 150 10.90 -8.03 10.74
N VAL A 151 11.56 -9.19 10.69
CA VAL A 151 12.90 -9.37 11.26
C VAL A 151 14.01 -9.07 10.26
N CYS A 152 14.86 -8.07 10.56
CA CYS A 152 16.15 -7.87 9.92
C CYS A 152 17.13 -8.93 10.45
N GLY A 153 17.31 -10.03 9.72
CA GLY A 153 17.94 -11.25 10.24
C GLY A 153 19.32 -11.03 10.87
N LYS A 154 20.15 -10.13 10.32
CA LYS A 154 21.48 -9.86 10.88
C LYS A 154 21.46 -9.19 12.26
N ALA A 155 20.41 -8.46 12.60
CA ALA A 155 20.27 -7.83 13.91
C ALA A 155 19.98 -8.83 15.05
N TYR A 156 19.55 -10.06 14.68
CA TYR A 156 19.06 -11.10 15.59
C TYR A 156 19.90 -12.39 15.58
N VAL A 157 21.05 -12.41 14.88
CA VAL A 157 22.02 -13.52 14.98
C VAL A 157 22.57 -13.59 16.41
N GLY A 158 22.37 -14.72 17.09
CA GLY A 158 22.74 -14.89 18.50
C GLY A 158 21.76 -14.23 19.47
N LYS A 159 20.56 -13.85 19.01
CA LYS A 159 19.46 -13.31 19.83
C LYS A 159 18.19 -14.14 19.67
N GLU A 160 18.33 -15.44 19.47
CA GLU A 160 17.22 -16.39 19.35
C GLU A 160 16.28 -16.41 20.58
N HIS A 161 16.66 -15.84 21.73
CA HIS A 161 15.76 -15.60 22.87
C HIS A 161 14.74 -14.48 22.60
N LEU A 162 15.18 -13.36 22.00
CA LEU A 162 14.28 -12.25 21.64
C LEU A 162 13.24 -12.66 20.59
N LEU A 163 13.65 -13.52 19.65
CA LEU A 163 12.73 -14.06 18.66
C LEU A 163 11.67 -14.97 19.31
N LYS A 164 12.02 -15.72 20.38
CA LYS A 164 11.06 -16.50 21.16
C LYS A 164 10.06 -15.60 21.89
N GLU A 165 10.51 -14.52 22.52
CA GLU A 165 9.57 -13.58 23.18
C GLU A 165 8.61 -12.88 22.19
N VAL A 166 9.08 -12.60 20.98
CA VAL A 166 8.23 -12.13 19.88
C VAL A 166 7.21 -13.20 19.44
N ILE A 167 7.59 -14.48 19.40
CA ILE A 167 6.67 -15.59 19.06
C ILE A 167 5.67 -15.86 20.20
N ASN A 168 6.09 -15.67 21.45
CA ASN A 168 5.24 -15.73 22.66
C ASN A 168 4.16 -14.62 22.71
N LEU A 169 4.06 -13.74 21.70
CA LEU A 169 2.92 -12.84 21.50
C LEU A 169 1.77 -13.44 20.68
N GLU A 170 1.98 -14.56 19.97
CA GLU A 170 1.05 -15.10 18.96
C GLU A 170 0.74 -14.12 17.80
N THR A 171 1.64 -13.15 17.58
CA THR A 171 1.64 -12.19 16.46
C THR A 171 2.18 -12.81 15.17
N GLU A 172 1.91 -12.19 14.02
CA GLU A 172 2.64 -12.54 12.80
C GLU A 172 4.11 -12.12 12.90
N VAL A 173 5.00 -12.99 12.38
CA VAL A 173 6.43 -12.72 12.18
C VAL A 173 6.80 -12.91 10.70
N GLY A 174 7.36 -11.88 10.08
CA GLY A 174 7.71 -11.83 8.65
C GLY A 174 9.19 -11.52 8.38
N ASN A 175 9.56 -11.50 7.10
CA ASN A 175 10.94 -11.37 6.65
C ASN A 175 11.28 -9.91 6.24
N HIS A 176 12.33 -9.32 6.83
CA HIS A 176 12.84 -7.98 6.47
C HIS A 176 14.23 -8.02 5.80
N THR A 177 14.58 -9.13 5.14
CA THR A 177 15.94 -9.49 4.67
C THR A 177 16.96 -9.69 5.79
N PHE A 178 18.14 -10.22 5.46
CA PHE A 178 19.23 -10.42 6.41
C PHE A 178 20.08 -9.17 6.57
N LEU A 179 20.56 -8.60 5.46
CA LEU A 179 21.11 -7.25 5.39
C LEU A 179 19.99 -6.30 4.96
N HIS A 180 19.55 -5.38 5.83
CA HIS A 180 18.54 -4.32 5.57
C HIS A 180 18.86 -3.50 4.29
N TYR A 181 18.51 -4.08 3.15
CA TYR A 181 18.78 -3.64 1.78
C TYR A 181 18.13 -4.59 0.75
N VAL A 182 17.54 -4.05 -0.31
CA VAL A 182 17.15 -4.83 -1.51
C VAL A 182 18.17 -4.58 -2.63
N PHE A 183 18.76 -5.64 -3.16
CA PHE A 183 19.70 -5.57 -4.28
C PHE A 183 18.97 -5.52 -5.62
N ASN A 184 19.68 -5.10 -6.67
CA ASN A 184 19.19 -5.20 -8.04
C ASN A 184 19.37 -6.60 -8.67
N ASP A 185 20.06 -7.51 -7.99
CA ASP A 185 20.40 -8.84 -8.47
C ASP A 185 19.61 -9.94 -7.76
N LYS A 186 18.97 -10.81 -8.55
CA LYS A 186 18.13 -11.92 -8.11
C LYS A 186 18.87 -12.90 -7.20
N LYS A 187 20.12 -13.23 -7.53
CA LYS A 187 20.92 -14.21 -6.75
C LYS A 187 21.26 -13.68 -5.36
N ARG A 188 21.65 -12.40 -5.26
CA ARG A 188 21.85 -11.72 -3.97
C ARG A 188 20.55 -11.57 -3.18
N ASN A 189 19.44 -11.19 -3.83
CA ASN A 189 18.13 -11.07 -3.15
C ASN A 189 17.68 -12.41 -2.55
N ARG A 190 17.73 -13.49 -3.34
CA ARG A 190 17.44 -14.86 -2.89
C ARG A 190 18.24 -15.23 -1.65
N LYS A 191 19.57 -15.09 -1.68
CA LYS A 191 20.42 -15.35 -0.52
C LYS A 191 20.16 -14.42 0.67
N ASN A 192 19.90 -13.13 0.43
CA ASN A 192 19.61 -12.15 1.48
C ASN A 192 18.26 -12.40 2.18
N LEU A 193 17.32 -13.05 1.49
CA LEU A 193 16.04 -13.48 2.02
C LEU A 193 16.17 -14.82 2.79
N GLU A 194 16.83 -15.80 2.17
CA GLU A 194 17.03 -17.16 2.70
C GLU A 194 17.88 -17.22 3.97
N LEU A 195 18.82 -16.29 4.17
CA LEU A 195 19.56 -16.16 5.44
C LEU A 195 18.67 -15.74 6.62
N THR A 196 17.59 -14.99 6.39
CA THR A 196 16.60 -14.67 7.45
C THR A 196 15.62 -15.82 7.64
N GLU A 197 15.20 -16.51 6.58
CA GLU A 197 14.38 -17.73 6.69
C GLU A 197 15.10 -18.80 7.51
N ALA A 198 16.42 -18.97 7.33
CA ALA A 198 17.25 -19.89 8.09
C ALA A 198 17.56 -19.46 9.55
N LEU A 199 17.17 -18.24 9.94
CA LEU A 199 17.16 -17.78 11.33
C LEU A 199 15.77 -18.00 11.95
N LEU A 200 14.71 -17.57 11.24
CA LEU A 200 13.32 -17.71 11.65
C LEU A 200 12.89 -19.19 11.82
N SER A 201 13.37 -20.09 10.97
CA SER A 201 13.05 -21.51 11.06
C SER A 201 13.58 -22.19 12.32
N ARG A 202 14.68 -21.68 12.92
CA ARG A 202 15.25 -22.18 14.19
C ARG A 202 14.30 -22.00 15.38
N VAL A 203 13.39 -21.04 15.26
CA VAL A 203 12.35 -20.73 16.25
C VAL A 203 10.95 -21.12 15.75
N GLY A 204 10.87 -21.91 14.67
CA GLY A 204 9.61 -22.45 14.13
C GLY A 204 8.82 -21.51 13.22
N VAL A 205 9.35 -20.33 12.87
CA VAL A 205 8.65 -19.36 12.02
C VAL A 205 8.92 -19.64 10.53
N ILE A 206 7.83 -19.73 9.76
CA ILE A 206 7.85 -19.70 8.30
C ILE A 206 7.16 -18.39 7.87
N PRO A 207 7.90 -17.39 7.36
CA PRO A 207 7.33 -16.08 7.03
C PRO A 207 6.41 -16.17 5.81
N LYS A 208 5.16 -15.71 5.97
CA LYS A 208 4.20 -15.53 4.85
C LYS A 208 4.43 -14.21 4.10
N GLY A 209 4.98 -13.22 4.80
CA GLY A 209 5.11 -11.85 4.37
C GLY A 209 6.54 -11.36 4.25
N PHE A 210 6.74 -10.48 3.28
CA PHE A 210 7.97 -9.72 3.10
C PHE A 210 7.74 -8.23 3.34
N VAL A 211 8.71 -7.55 3.94
CA VAL A 211 8.74 -6.09 4.00
C VAL A 211 10.04 -5.60 3.39
N GLY A 212 9.95 -4.61 2.50
CA GLY A 212 11.11 -3.98 1.86
C GLY A 212 11.84 -3.02 2.81
N PRO A 213 13.14 -3.24 3.09
CA PRO A 213 14.02 -2.28 3.79
C PRO A 213 13.96 -0.86 3.25
N ALA A 214 13.56 0.09 4.10
CA ALA A 214 13.29 1.48 3.72
C ALA A 214 12.47 1.59 2.41
N SER A 215 12.91 2.39 1.45
CA SER A 215 12.29 2.51 0.12
C SER A 215 12.99 1.69 -0.97
N PHE A 216 13.79 0.68 -0.61
CA PHE A 216 14.47 -0.16 -1.59
C PHE A 216 13.51 -1.18 -2.21
N TRP A 217 13.17 -0.96 -3.49
CA TRP A 217 12.39 -1.88 -4.32
C TRP A 217 13.17 -2.28 -5.58
N HIS A 218 12.98 -3.51 -6.04
CA HIS A 218 13.47 -3.98 -7.33
C HIS A 218 12.68 -5.20 -7.83
N PRO A 219 12.37 -5.33 -9.14
CA PRO A 219 11.65 -6.49 -9.70
C PRO A 219 12.28 -7.84 -9.34
N SER A 220 13.62 -7.91 -9.36
CA SER A 220 14.38 -9.12 -9.02
C SER A 220 14.38 -9.51 -7.53
N MET A 221 13.66 -8.78 -6.67
CA MET A 221 13.22 -9.30 -5.36
C MET A 221 11.82 -9.91 -5.47
N TYR A 222 10.88 -9.26 -6.18
CA TYR A 222 9.51 -9.73 -6.32
C TYR A 222 9.45 -11.07 -7.08
N GLU A 223 10.34 -11.27 -8.07
CA GLU A 223 10.55 -12.58 -8.69
C GLU A 223 10.97 -13.68 -7.69
N VAL A 224 11.81 -13.36 -6.70
CA VAL A 224 12.29 -14.31 -5.67
C VAL A 224 11.17 -14.64 -4.69
N LEU A 225 10.37 -13.63 -4.31
CA LEU A 225 9.20 -13.78 -3.44
C LEU A 225 8.11 -14.64 -4.11
N GLU A 226 7.88 -14.42 -5.42
CA GLU A 226 7.00 -15.22 -6.27
C GLU A 226 7.47 -16.69 -6.35
N GLU A 227 8.74 -16.92 -6.69
CA GLU A 227 9.37 -18.25 -6.74
C GLU A 227 9.40 -19.00 -5.39
N LYS A 228 9.13 -18.31 -4.28
CA LYS A 228 9.11 -18.88 -2.92
C LYS A 228 7.71 -18.87 -2.29
N GLY A 229 6.67 -18.45 -3.03
CA GLY A 229 5.28 -18.52 -2.57
C GLY A 229 4.91 -17.53 -1.46
N TYR A 230 5.60 -16.39 -1.35
CA TYR A 230 5.23 -15.34 -0.40
C TYR A 230 3.81 -14.83 -0.71
N GLN A 231 3.04 -14.56 0.35
CA GLN A 231 1.62 -14.23 0.22
C GLN A 231 1.38 -12.74 0.03
N TYR A 232 2.26 -11.89 0.56
CA TYR A 232 2.20 -10.44 0.41
C TYR A 232 3.59 -9.79 0.56
N THR A 233 3.64 -8.51 0.18
CA THR A 233 4.77 -7.60 0.35
C THR A 233 4.29 -6.24 0.84
N SER A 234 5.16 -5.47 1.49
CA SER A 234 4.90 -4.07 1.85
C SER A 234 6.19 -3.26 1.78
N SER A 235 6.25 -2.29 0.87
CA SER A 235 7.48 -1.59 0.48
C SER A 235 7.23 -0.09 0.27
N PHE A 236 7.92 0.77 1.03
CA PHE A 236 7.80 2.24 0.88
C PHE A 236 8.27 2.79 -0.48
N GLY A 237 8.86 1.95 -1.33
CA GLY A 237 9.22 2.28 -2.72
C GLY A 237 8.13 1.95 -3.75
N VAL A 238 6.94 1.50 -3.34
CA VAL A 238 5.89 0.97 -4.23
C VAL A 238 4.52 1.64 -4.01
N GLY A 239 4.14 1.89 -2.75
CA GLY A 239 2.89 2.59 -2.43
C GLY A 239 2.82 3.03 -0.97
N HIS A 240 2.05 4.08 -0.69
CA HIS A 240 1.80 4.58 0.66
C HIS A 240 0.35 5.08 0.80
N ASP A 241 -0.23 4.95 1.99
CA ASP A 241 -1.57 5.45 2.36
C ASP A 241 -2.78 5.06 1.46
N ASP A 242 -2.61 4.05 0.61
CA ASP A 242 -3.60 3.55 -0.35
C ASP A 242 -4.13 2.16 0.05
N TYR A 243 -5.11 1.65 -0.68
CA TYR A 243 -5.64 0.29 -0.51
C TYR A 243 -4.61 -0.78 -0.98
N PRO A 244 -4.67 -2.03 -0.48
CA PRO A 244 -3.85 -3.11 -1.02
C PRO A 244 -4.15 -3.40 -2.50
N PHE A 245 -3.16 -3.93 -3.24
CA PHE A 245 -3.30 -4.23 -4.67
C PHE A 245 -2.35 -5.33 -5.13
N PHE A 246 -2.53 -5.85 -6.35
CA PHE A 246 -1.54 -6.72 -7.01
C PHE A 246 -0.66 -5.84 -7.92
N LEU A 247 0.66 -5.84 -7.70
CA LEU A 247 1.57 -4.97 -8.44
C LEU A 247 1.72 -5.44 -9.89
N PRO A 248 1.45 -4.61 -10.92
CA PRO A 248 1.69 -4.98 -12.31
C PRO A 248 3.14 -5.35 -12.59
N LYS A 249 3.33 -6.44 -13.34
CA LYS A 249 4.61 -7.00 -13.79
C LYS A 249 4.88 -6.60 -15.25
N ASN A 250 3.81 -6.53 -16.05
CA ASN A 250 3.73 -5.99 -17.41
C ASN A 250 2.26 -5.58 -17.70
N ASP A 251 1.93 -5.27 -18.95
CA ASP A 251 0.58 -4.79 -19.34
C ASP A 251 -0.53 -5.86 -19.22
N SER A 252 -0.17 -7.15 -19.10
CA SER A 252 -1.10 -8.29 -19.05
C SER A 252 -1.03 -9.13 -17.76
N GLU A 253 0.05 -8.99 -16.97
CA GLU A 253 0.31 -9.78 -15.78
C GLU A 253 0.58 -8.89 -14.57
N ALA A 254 0.10 -9.31 -13.40
CA ALA A 254 0.52 -8.79 -12.11
C ALA A 254 1.34 -9.85 -11.35
N TYR A 255 2.19 -9.38 -10.44
CA TYR A 255 2.80 -10.24 -9.43
C TYR A 255 1.72 -10.89 -8.57
N SER A 256 1.89 -12.17 -8.28
CA SER A 256 0.95 -13.00 -7.54
C SER A 256 0.77 -12.60 -6.07
N MET A 257 1.65 -11.76 -5.52
CA MET A 257 1.61 -11.22 -4.14
C MET A 257 0.74 -9.97 -4.04
N VAL A 258 0.04 -9.82 -2.90
CA VAL A 258 -0.61 -8.55 -2.54
C VAL A 258 0.46 -7.58 -2.05
N GLU A 259 0.55 -6.38 -2.63
CA GLU A 259 1.24 -5.24 -2.03
C GLU A 259 0.31 -4.56 -1.03
N ILE A 260 0.80 -4.29 0.19
CA ILE A 260 0.05 -3.61 1.25
C ILE A 260 0.75 -2.27 1.55
N PRO A 261 0.22 -1.12 1.07
CA PRO A 261 0.73 0.20 1.43
C PRO A 261 0.61 0.50 2.93
N PHE A 262 1.51 1.32 3.49
CA PHE A 262 1.40 1.80 4.88
C PHE A 262 1.43 3.32 4.94
N HIS A 263 1.01 3.90 6.07
CA HIS A 263 1.27 5.31 6.35
C HIS A 263 2.77 5.56 6.54
N CYS A 264 3.28 6.68 6.03
CA CYS A 264 4.72 6.94 5.90
C CYS A 264 5.44 7.34 7.18
N LEU A 265 4.84 8.20 8.02
CA LEU A 265 5.57 8.88 9.10
C LEU A 265 5.99 7.92 10.22
N GLY A 266 5.12 7.00 10.61
CA GLY A 266 5.38 5.99 11.65
C GLY A 266 6.04 6.58 12.91
N ASP A 267 7.28 6.22 13.17
CA ASP A 267 8.04 6.66 14.35
C ASP A 267 9.08 7.76 14.06
N ARG A 268 8.94 8.48 12.94
CA ARG A 268 9.98 9.40 12.43
C ARG A 268 9.91 10.82 13.00
N PHE A 269 8.94 11.09 13.88
CA PHE A 269 8.74 12.34 14.63
C PHE A 269 10.01 12.94 15.26
N PRO A 270 10.97 12.17 15.82
CA PRO A 270 12.20 12.76 16.36
C PRO A 270 13.09 13.43 15.31
N LYS A 271 12.96 13.08 14.02
CA LYS A 271 13.63 13.80 12.91
C LYS A 271 13.06 15.20 12.67
N PHE A 272 11.90 15.49 13.25
CA PHE A 272 11.11 16.71 13.09
C PHE A 272 11.06 17.54 14.38
N GLY A 273 11.84 17.18 15.40
CA GLY A 273 11.87 17.87 16.70
C GLY A 273 10.75 17.48 17.66
N PHE A 274 9.90 16.51 17.32
CA PHE A 274 8.78 16.07 18.16
C PHE A 274 9.14 14.78 18.93
N GLU A 275 8.90 14.78 20.24
CA GLU A 275 9.03 13.59 21.09
C GLU A 275 7.88 12.60 20.81
N LEU A 276 8.18 11.31 20.63
CA LEU A 276 7.15 10.31 20.32
C LEU A 276 6.10 10.14 21.43
N GLY A 277 6.44 10.47 22.67
CA GLY A 277 5.51 10.47 23.81
C GLY A 277 4.62 11.71 23.91
N SER A 278 4.80 12.73 23.06
CA SER A 278 4.11 14.01 23.21
C SER A 278 2.62 13.93 22.84
N GLU A 279 1.85 14.85 23.41
CA GLU A 279 0.41 14.97 23.15
C GLU A 279 0.12 15.40 21.70
N GLU A 280 1.01 16.16 21.07
CA GLU A 280 0.94 16.53 19.65
C GLU A 280 1.05 15.28 18.75
N VAL A 281 1.98 14.37 19.05
CA VAL A 281 2.16 13.11 18.31
C VAL A 281 0.97 12.18 18.53
N GLY A 282 0.49 12.04 19.77
CA GLY A 282 -0.70 11.28 20.07
C GLY A 282 -1.94 11.79 19.34
N ARG A 283 -2.19 13.10 19.37
CA ARG A 283 -3.30 13.76 18.69
C ARG A 283 -3.22 13.66 17.17
N PHE A 284 -2.02 13.79 16.59
CA PHE A 284 -1.81 13.59 15.15
C PHE A 284 -2.30 12.20 14.73
N PHE A 285 -1.89 11.16 15.46
CA PHE A 285 -2.33 9.79 15.16
C PHE A 285 -3.84 9.61 15.35
N GLU A 286 -4.43 10.22 16.37
CA GLU A 286 -5.87 10.14 16.58
C GLU A 286 -6.67 10.76 15.43
N GLN A 287 -6.26 11.93 14.96
CA GLN A 287 -6.88 12.61 13.82
C GLN A 287 -6.61 11.90 12.49
N LEU A 288 -5.43 11.29 12.31
CA LEU A 288 -5.11 10.45 11.15
C LEU A 288 -6.01 9.21 11.07
N LEU A 289 -6.20 8.50 12.20
CA LEU A 289 -7.07 7.34 12.29
C LEU A 289 -8.54 7.71 12.04
N GLU A 290 -8.99 8.85 12.56
CA GLU A 290 -10.34 9.36 12.35
C GLU A 290 -10.60 9.77 10.89
N LYS A 291 -9.68 10.52 10.27
CA LYS A 291 -9.69 10.84 8.84
C LYS A 291 -9.77 9.57 7.98
N LYS A 292 -8.98 8.54 8.32
CA LYS A 292 -8.99 7.23 7.63
C LYS A 292 -10.31 6.47 7.82
N TYR A 293 -10.84 6.43 9.04
CA TYR A 293 -12.13 5.82 9.36
C TYR A 293 -13.24 6.40 8.47
N HIS A 294 -13.40 7.72 8.44
CA HIS A 294 -14.47 8.36 7.68
C HIS A 294 -14.29 8.25 6.16
N SER A 295 -13.07 8.35 5.65
CA SER A 295 -12.75 8.09 4.23
C SER A 295 -12.85 6.60 3.83
N CYS A 296 -13.16 5.70 4.78
CA CYS A 296 -13.18 4.24 4.59
C CYS A 296 -11.83 3.63 4.16
N GLU A 297 -10.74 4.34 4.46
CA GLU A 297 -9.35 3.98 4.14
C GLU A 297 -8.75 3.02 5.17
N PRO A 298 -7.66 2.29 4.84
CA PRO A 298 -6.98 1.46 5.82
C PRO A 298 -6.21 2.25 6.89
N MET A 299 -6.29 1.77 8.13
CA MET A 299 -5.47 2.21 9.27
C MET A 299 -4.20 1.36 9.39
N PHE A 300 -3.36 1.39 8.36
CA PHE A 300 -2.07 0.71 8.32
C PHE A 300 -0.96 1.63 8.83
N ILE A 301 -0.53 1.40 10.08
CA ILE A 301 0.46 2.21 10.82
C ILE A 301 1.72 1.37 11.09
N TYR A 302 2.90 1.98 11.23
CA TYR A 302 4.13 1.25 11.57
C TYR A 302 5.10 2.01 12.49
N GLY A 303 6.14 1.33 12.96
CA GLY A 303 7.38 1.90 13.48
C GLY A 303 8.44 0.81 13.76
N HIS A 304 9.53 1.14 14.46
CA HIS A 304 10.59 0.18 14.80
C HIS A 304 10.59 -0.06 16.33
N PRO A 305 10.31 -1.29 16.81
CA PRO A 305 10.15 -1.57 18.25
C PRO A 305 11.47 -1.83 18.98
N ASP A 306 12.55 -2.07 18.25
CA ASP A 306 13.83 -2.56 18.74
C ASP A 306 14.99 -1.56 18.50
N MET A 307 14.62 -0.29 18.34
CA MET A 307 15.54 0.83 18.09
C MET A 307 15.41 1.88 19.20
N PRO A 308 16.51 2.30 19.84
CA PRO A 308 16.49 3.41 20.79
C PRO A 308 16.01 4.72 20.14
N GLY A 309 15.25 5.51 20.89
CA GLY A 309 14.59 6.74 20.44
C GLY A 309 13.35 6.53 19.57
N ARG A 310 12.82 5.30 19.49
CA ARG A 310 11.65 4.94 18.65
C ARG A 310 10.46 4.43 19.48
N ILE A 311 9.47 3.81 18.84
CA ILE A 311 8.24 3.34 19.51
C ILE A 311 8.49 2.27 20.58
N GLY A 312 9.63 1.58 20.59
CA GLY A 312 10.04 0.71 21.71
C GLY A 312 10.35 1.46 23.02
N ASP A 313 10.66 2.75 22.92
CA ASP A 313 10.84 3.63 24.08
C ASP A 313 9.58 4.44 24.40
N CYS A 314 8.63 4.50 23.45
CA CYS A 314 7.32 5.16 23.61
C CYS A 314 6.11 4.21 23.35
N PRO A 315 6.05 2.98 23.91
CA PRO A 315 5.00 2.02 23.58
C PRO A 315 3.59 2.43 24.04
N GLN A 316 3.47 3.41 24.95
CA GLN A 316 2.18 4.01 25.29
C GLN A 316 1.54 4.77 24.10
N LEU A 317 2.34 5.31 23.16
CA LEU A 317 1.84 5.87 21.89
C LEU A 317 1.18 4.77 21.05
N VAL A 318 1.83 3.61 20.95
CA VAL A 318 1.32 2.46 20.17
C VAL A 318 0.01 1.96 20.76
N LYS A 319 -0.06 1.85 22.10
CA LYS A 319 -1.31 1.58 22.82
C LYS A 319 -2.38 2.63 22.53
N ARG A 320 -2.08 3.93 22.53
CA ARG A 320 -3.04 5.01 22.17
C ARG A 320 -3.56 4.85 20.73
N ILE A 321 -2.66 4.54 19.77
CA ILE A 321 -3.01 4.22 18.38
C ILE A 321 -3.98 3.04 18.31
N CYS A 322 -3.67 1.91 18.95
CA CYS A 322 -4.53 0.73 18.97
C CYS A 322 -5.89 1.00 19.65
N GLN A 323 -5.90 1.72 20.77
CA GLN A 323 -7.12 2.06 21.50
C GLN A 323 -8.04 2.99 20.69
N LYS A 324 -7.51 4.00 20.00
CA LYS A 324 -8.29 4.86 19.10
C LYS A 324 -8.81 4.07 17.90
N ALA A 325 -7.96 3.32 17.21
CA ALA A 325 -8.35 2.58 16.01
C ALA A 325 -9.48 1.58 16.30
N LEU A 326 -9.42 0.88 17.44
CA LEU A 326 -10.41 -0.12 17.85
C LEU A 326 -11.57 0.42 18.70
N SER A 327 -11.65 1.74 18.90
CA SER A 327 -12.80 2.39 19.55
C SER A 327 -14.05 2.42 18.64
N TYR A 328 -13.85 2.30 17.33
CA TYR A 328 -14.92 2.27 16.33
C TYR A 328 -15.48 0.84 16.17
N LYS A 329 -16.78 0.66 16.44
CA LYS A 329 -17.45 -0.66 16.45
C LYS A 329 -17.42 -1.45 15.13
N ASP A 330 -17.17 -0.79 14.00
CA ASP A 330 -17.06 -1.43 12.69
C ASP A 330 -15.69 -1.24 12.02
N VAL A 331 -14.63 -1.08 12.81
CA VAL A 331 -13.25 -1.32 12.37
C VAL A 331 -12.89 -2.79 12.57
N CYS A 332 -12.53 -3.46 11.48
CA CYS A 332 -11.95 -4.81 11.52
C CYS A 332 -10.47 -4.73 11.87
N THR A 333 -9.86 -5.82 12.35
CA THR A 333 -8.41 -5.86 12.62
C THR A 333 -7.83 -7.25 12.46
N GLY A 334 -6.53 -7.31 12.24
CA GLY A 334 -5.74 -8.51 12.04
C GLY A 334 -4.29 -8.17 11.70
N ASN A 335 -3.48 -9.19 11.48
CA ASN A 335 -2.11 -9.05 11.00
C ASN A 335 -2.07 -8.82 9.48
N MET A 336 -0.87 -8.70 8.91
CA MET A 336 -0.68 -8.42 7.49
C MET A 336 -1.02 -9.63 6.60
N ALA A 337 -0.84 -10.86 7.07
CA ALA A 337 -1.35 -12.06 6.41
C ALA A 337 -2.89 -12.12 6.40
N ASP A 338 -3.57 -11.66 7.46
CA ASP A 338 -5.03 -11.67 7.54
C ASP A 338 -5.63 -10.76 6.47
N ILE A 339 -5.12 -9.52 6.33
CA ILE A 339 -5.56 -8.60 5.28
C ILE A 339 -5.14 -9.09 3.89
N ALA A 340 -3.95 -9.69 3.71
CA ALA A 340 -3.54 -10.28 2.43
C ALA A 340 -4.47 -11.42 2.01
N ALA A 341 -4.80 -12.33 2.93
CA ALA A 341 -5.72 -13.45 2.70
C ALA A 341 -7.14 -12.95 2.42
N TRP A 342 -7.61 -11.93 3.14
CA TRP A 342 -8.87 -11.25 2.83
C TRP A 342 -8.84 -10.64 1.43
N TRP A 343 -7.80 -9.90 1.07
CA TRP A 343 -7.75 -9.19 -0.22
C TRP A 343 -7.78 -10.17 -1.40
N ARG A 344 -7.13 -11.34 -1.26
CA ARG A 344 -7.24 -12.46 -2.19
C ARG A 344 -8.67 -13.03 -2.28
N ARG A 345 -9.36 -13.25 -1.15
CA ARG A 345 -10.77 -13.71 -1.14
C ARG A 345 -11.68 -12.70 -1.84
N ARG A 346 -11.55 -11.42 -1.49
CA ARG A 346 -12.27 -10.29 -2.11
C ARG A 346 -11.99 -10.23 -3.62
N ASP A 347 -10.75 -10.41 -4.05
CA ASP A 347 -10.42 -10.34 -5.47
C ASP A 347 -10.95 -11.56 -6.25
N SER A 348 -10.88 -12.76 -5.67
CA SER A 348 -11.46 -13.98 -6.25
C SER A 348 -12.99 -13.98 -6.41
N ALA A 349 -13.69 -13.04 -5.75
CA ALA A 349 -15.13 -12.91 -5.87
C ALA A 349 -15.57 -12.49 -7.29
N THR A 350 -16.52 -13.20 -7.89
CA THR A 350 -17.08 -12.86 -9.21
C THR A 350 -18.60 -12.71 -9.17
N ALA A 351 -19.13 -11.83 -10.01
CA ALA A 351 -20.56 -11.61 -10.20
C ALA A 351 -20.78 -10.86 -11.52
N ASN A 352 -21.80 -11.26 -12.30
CA ASN A 352 -22.31 -10.47 -13.42
C ASN A 352 -23.44 -9.61 -12.87
N ILE A 353 -23.21 -8.30 -12.74
CA ILE A 353 -24.15 -7.38 -12.10
C ILE A 353 -24.89 -6.57 -13.17
N GLU A 354 -26.22 -6.66 -13.16
CA GLU A 354 -27.11 -6.02 -14.12
C GLU A 354 -28.01 -5.02 -13.39
N PHE A 355 -28.31 -3.88 -14.04
CA PHE A 355 -29.22 -2.85 -13.55
C PHE A 355 -30.41 -2.72 -14.49
N ASP A 356 -31.59 -3.13 -14.03
CA ASP A 356 -32.82 -2.87 -14.73
C ASP A 356 -33.37 -1.50 -14.35
N LYS A 357 -33.39 -0.59 -15.34
CA LYS A 357 -33.95 0.76 -15.21
C LYS A 357 -35.48 0.79 -15.15
N ALA A 358 -36.18 -0.26 -15.60
CA ALA A 358 -37.64 -0.31 -15.60
C ALA A 358 -38.20 -0.67 -14.22
N SER A 359 -37.62 -1.66 -13.54
CA SER A 359 -37.98 -2.03 -12.15
C SER A 359 -37.15 -1.32 -11.07
N ASN A 360 -36.14 -0.53 -11.44
CA ASN A 360 -35.21 0.15 -10.54
C ASN A 360 -34.44 -0.83 -9.62
N ARG A 361 -33.99 -1.97 -10.18
CA ARG A 361 -33.38 -3.08 -9.44
C ARG A 361 -32.02 -3.51 -9.96
N LEU A 362 -31.16 -3.90 -9.03
CA LEU A 362 -29.86 -4.53 -9.26
C LEU A 362 -29.92 -6.03 -9.00
N PHE A 363 -29.37 -6.83 -9.90
CA PHE A 363 -29.30 -8.29 -9.77
C PHE A 363 -27.88 -8.80 -10.08
N ALA A 364 -27.41 -9.79 -9.33
CA ALA A 364 -26.18 -10.51 -9.61
C ALA A 364 -26.46 -11.94 -10.11
N THR A 365 -26.14 -12.21 -11.37
CA THR A 365 -26.04 -13.59 -11.89
C THR A 365 -24.61 -14.10 -11.75
N HIS A 366 -24.43 -15.42 -11.83
CA HIS A 366 -23.12 -16.09 -11.77
C HIS A 366 -22.28 -15.77 -10.51
N TYR A 367 -22.92 -15.31 -9.43
CA TYR A 367 -22.26 -14.90 -8.20
C TYR A 367 -21.46 -16.04 -7.55
N ARG A 368 -20.19 -15.78 -7.24
CA ARG A 368 -19.30 -16.65 -6.47
C ARG A 368 -18.43 -15.80 -5.56
N ALA A 369 -18.70 -15.82 -4.26
CA ALA A 369 -17.84 -15.22 -3.24
C ALA A 369 -18.03 -15.90 -1.89
N SER A 370 -17.16 -15.56 -0.94
CA SER A 370 -17.31 -15.91 0.47
C SER A 370 -18.31 -14.96 1.17
N PRO A 371 -19.07 -15.39 2.20
CA PRO A 371 -20.09 -14.56 2.86
C PRO A 371 -19.57 -13.28 3.52
N ASP A 372 -18.27 -13.17 3.80
CA ASP A 372 -17.61 -11.95 4.29
C ASP A 372 -17.44 -10.87 3.19
N VAL A 373 -17.77 -11.16 1.92
CA VAL A 373 -17.67 -10.26 0.76
C VAL A 373 -18.96 -9.48 0.51
N TYR A 374 -18.94 -8.22 0.94
CA TYR A 374 -19.98 -7.22 0.68
C TYR A 374 -19.72 -6.43 -0.61
N TRP A 375 -20.77 -5.79 -1.13
CA TRP A 375 -20.72 -4.85 -2.23
C TRP A 375 -21.26 -3.49 -1.79
N SER A 376 -20.66 -2.40 -2.25
CA SER A 376 -21.17 -1.05 -2.03
C SER A 376 -21.93 -0.55 -3.25
N ILE A 377 -23.18 -0.15 -3.06
CA ILE A 377 -24.00 0.57 -4.03
C ILE A 377 -23.91 2.07 -3.71
N GLN A 378 -23.68 2.90 -4.71
CA GLN A 378 -23.58 4.36 -4.58
C GLN A 378 -24.48 5.08 -5.58
N VAL A 379 -25.51 5.75 -5.06
CA VAL A 379 -26.45 6.60 -5.82
C VAL A 379 -26.22 8.11 -5.58
N ALA A 380 -25.59 8.46 -4.46
CA ALA A 380 -25.29 9.84 -4.06
C ALA A 380 -23.80 10.02 -3.73
N ALA A 381 -23.31 11.27 -3.74
CA ALA A 381 -21.89 11.55 -3.57
C ALA A 381 -21.41 11.36 -2.12
N ASP A 382 -22.34 11.45 -1.17
CA ASP A 382 -22.16 11.57 0.27
C ASP A 382 -22.43 10.26 1.03
N CYS A 383 -22.85 9.18 0.37
CA CYS A 383 -23.08 7.89 1.02
C CYS A 383 -22.94 6.67 0.10
N LYS A 384 -22.55 5.55 0.70
CA LYS A 384 -22.55 4.19 0.11
C LYS A 384 -23.46 3.28 0.94
N PHE A 385 -24.12 2.31 0.32
CA PHE A 385 -24.93 1.30 1.00
C PHE A 385 -24.29 -0.07 0.82
N LEU A 386 -24.10 -0.82 1.91
CA LEU A 386 -23.47 -2.14 1.88
C LEU A 386 -24.51 -3.25 1.82
N VAL A 387 -24.44 -4.06 0.77
CA VAL A 387 -25.30 -5.23 0.54
C VAL A 387 -24.47 -6.52 0.56
N SER A 388 -25.05 -7.63 1.02
CA SER A 388 -24.40 -8.93 0.93
C SER A 388 -24.48 -9.49 -0.50
N GLY A 389 -23.75 -10.59 -0.75
CA GLY A 389 -23.93 -11.36 -1.98
C GLY A 389 -25.34 -11.90 -2.18
N GLN A 390 -25.95 -12.39 -1.09
CA GLN A 390 -27.26 -13.04 -1.12
C GLN A 390 -28.36 -12.03 -1.48
N ASP A 391 -28.29 -10.82 -0.92
CA ASP A 391 -29.22 -9.72 -1.25
C ASP A 391 -29.09 -9.32 -2.73
N LEU A 392 -27.85 -9.23 -3.23
CA LEU A 392 -27.59 -8.87 -4.62
C LEU A 392 -28.04 -9.96 -5.60
N GLN A 393 -28.03 -11.24 -5.20
CA GLN A 393 -28.62 -12.35 -5.96
C GLN A 393 -30.16 -12.34 -5.92
N ALA A 394 -30.77 -12.03 -4.77
CA ALA A 394 -32.23 -11.91 -4.62
C ALA A 394 -32.81 -10.66 -5.32
N GLY A 395 -31.97 -9.65 -5.52
CA GLY A 395 -32.25 -8.43 -6.24
C GLY A 395 -32.54 -7.25 -5.32
N VAL A 396 -31.71 -6.21 -5.41
CA VAL A 396 -31.81 -4.99 -4.59
C VAL A 396 -32.56 -3.91 -5.36
N SER A 397 -33.72 -3.48 -4.87
CA SER A 397 -34.38 -2.25 -5.35
C SER A 397 -33.64 -1.03 -4.80
N LEU A 398 -33.40 -0.02 -5.65
CA LEU A 398 -32.74 1.21 -5.20
C LEU A 398 -33.62 2.02 -4.24
N ASP A 399 -34.95 1.86 -4.32
CA ASP A 399 -35.95 2.51 -3.46
C ASP A 399 -35.95 1.95 -2.02
N LEU A 400 -35.29 0.80 -1.81
CA LEU A 400 -35.16 0.14 -0.51
C LEU A 400 -33.74 0.24 0.09
N LEU A 401 -32.85 1.07 -0.46
CA LEU A 401 -31.45 1.16 -0.01
C LEU A 401 -31.29 1.54 1.46
N ASP A 402 -32.18 2.37 2.02
CA ASP A 402 -32.11 2.78 3.43
C ASP A 402 -32.44 1.67 4.45
N SER A 403 -32.82 0.45 3.99
CA SER A 403 -32.85 -0.74 4.87
C SER A 403 -31.47 -1.40 5.05
N TYR A 404 -30.48 -1.06 4.22
CA TYR A 404 -29.12 -1.60 4.25
C TYR A 404 -28.16 -0.72 5.07
N LYS A 405 -26.97 -1.25 5.40
CA LYS A 405 -25.97 -0.50 6.17
C LYS A 405 -25.45 0.71 5.37
N LYS A 406 -25.93 1.90 5.75
CA LYS A 406 -25.53 3.19 5.17
C LYS A 406 -24.19 3.67 5.75
N ILE A 407 -23.20 3.77 4.87
CA ILE A 407 -21.88 4.37 5.12
C ILE A 407 -21.94 5.82 4.64
N SER A 408 -22.09 6.78 5.55
CA SER A 408 -21.87 8.19 5.18
C SER A 408 -20.40 8.41 4.81
N LEU A 409 -20.21 9.13 3.69
CA LEU A 409 -18.99 9.72 3.17
C LEU A 409 -18.98 11.26 3.32
N SER A 410 -20.03 11.83 3.94
CA SER A 410 -20.11 13.27 4.21
C SER A 410 -18.84 13.75 4.90
N HIS A 411 -18.12 14.71 4.30
CA HIS A 411 -16.93 15.28 4.90
C HIS A 411 -17.25 15.90 6.27
N ILE A 412 -16.78 15.23 7.33
CA ILE A 412 -16.47 15.94 8.58
C ILE A 412 -15.31 16.88 8.24
N PRO A 413 -15.34 18.16 8.67
CA PRO A 413 -14.19 19.04 8.57
C PRO A 413 -13.14 18.58 9.59
N PHE A 414 -12.31 17.62 9.18
CA PHE A 414 -11.06 17.35 9.87
C PHE A 414 -10.23 18.63 9.87
N ALA A 415 -9.46 18.86 10.94
CA ALA A 415 -8.28 19.70 10.79
C ALA A 415 -7.44 19.16 9.62
N ASN A 416 -6.74 20.03 8.90
CA ASN A 416 -5.93 19.65 7.73
C ASN A 416 -4.70 18.82 8.16
N VAL A 417 -4.91 17.57 8.59
CA VAL A 417 -3.87 16.71 9.14
C VAL A 417 -3.06 16.13 7.99
N GLY A 418 -1.87 16.70 7.79
CA GLY A 418 -0.96 16.32 6.72
C GLY A 418 -1.56 16.53 5.34
N GLU A 419 -1.97 17.75 5.00
CA GLU A 419 -1.98 18.12 3.58
C GLU A 419 -0.55 18.17 3.08
N VAL A 420 -0.28 17.40 2.03
CA VAL A 420 1.03 17.32 1.39
C VAL A 420 1.01 18.24 0.18
N ALA A 421 1.29 19.52 0.39
CA ALA A 421 1.40 20.53 -0.66
C ALA A 421 2.81 20.57 -1.26
N ASP A 422 2.92 20.72 -2.57
CA ASP A 422 4.18 20.53 -3.29
C ASP A 422 5.22 21.63 -3.02
N CYS A 423 6.21 21.34 -2.15
CA CYS A 423 7.40 22.17 -2.04
C CYS A 423 8.37 21.90 -3.21
N PRO A 424 8.90 22.92 -3.92
CA PRO A 424 9.85 22.68 -4.99
C PRO A 424 11.16 22.08 -4.45
N PRO A 425 11.80 21.13 -5.17
CA PRO A 425 13.07 20.56 -4.74
C PRO A 425 14.19 21.61 -4.68
N GLU A 426 14.93 21.63 -3.56
CA GLU A 426 16.24 22.28 -3.52
C GLU A 426 17.11 21.77 -4.69
N LYS A 427 17.88 22.68 -5.32
CA LYS A 427 18.87 22.30 -6.33
C LYS A 427 20.05 21.58 -5.68
N GLU A 428 19.90 20.28 -5.41
CA GLU A 428 20.94 19.44 -4.81
C GLU A 428 22.22 19.48 -5.66
N ASN A 429 23.25 20.17 -5.16
CA ASN A 429 24.44 20.42 -5.95
C ASN A 429 25.21 19.12 -6.27
N LEU A 430 25.96 19.15 -7.37
CA LEU A 430 26.68 17.99 -7.90
C LEU A 430 27.66 17.37 -6.88
N ARG A 431 28.25 18.17 -5.99
CA ARG A 431 29.18 17.72 -4.94
C ARG A 431 28.46 16.92 -3.84
N LYS A 432 27.25 17.35 -3.43
CA LYS A 432 26.37 16.62 -2.50
C LYS A 432 25.93 15.28 -3.11
N ARG A 433 25.48 15.29 -4.38
CA ARG A 433 25.12 14.09 -5.15
C ARG A 433 26.27 13.08 -5.30
N LEU A 434 27.46 13.54 -5.70
CA LEU A 434 28.65 12.68 -5.84
C LEU A 434 29.12 12.13 -4.48
N GLY A 435 29.03 12.92 -3.41
CA GLY A 435 29.33 12.46 -2.04
C GLY A 435 28.35 11.37 -1.56
N ASN A 436 27.06 11.52 -1.85
CA ASN A 436 26.03 10.52 -1.58
C ASN A 436 26.30 9.22 -2.36
N TRP A 437 26.53 9.32 -3.67
CA TRP A 437 26.85 8.16 -4.52
C TRP A 437 28.10 7.39 -4.06
N ARG A 438 29.19 8.08 -3.70
CA ARG A 438 30.41 7.42 -3.17
C ARG A 438 30.14 6.64 -1.89
N ARG A 439 29.40 7.22 -0.95
CA ARG A 439 29.01 6.55 0.31
C ARG A 439 28.10 5.35 0.06
N GLU A 440 27.14 5.49 -0.84
CA GLU A 440 26.23 4.40 -1.23
C GLU A 440 26.99 3.24 -1.89
N TYR A 441 27.90 3.54 -2.82
CA TYR A 441 28.76 2.54 -3.47
C TYR A 441 29.66 1.80 -2.47
N GLN A 442 30.26 2.51 -1.52
CA GLN A 442 31.04 1.91 -0.43
C GLN A 442 30.18 1.02 0.47
N ARG A 443 28.97 1.47 0.87
CA ARG A 443 28.00 0.68 1.64
C ARG A 443 27.60 -0.59 0.86
N LYS A 444 27.27 -0.47 -0.43
CA LYS A 444 26.96 -1.60 -1.34
C LYS A 444 28.10 -2.61 -1.40
N ARG A 445 29.35 -2.18 -1.61
CA ARG A 445 30.51 -3.09 -1.60
C ARG A 445 30.69 -3.81 -0.26
N LYS A 446 30.53 -3.11 0.87
CA LYS A 446 30.61 -3.71 2.21
C LYS A 446 29.50 -4.75 2.43
N MET A 447 28.27 -4.45 2.02
CA MET A 447 27.12 -5.37 2.12
C MET A 447 27.29 -6.59 1.22
N ILE A 448 27.74 -6.44 -0.03
CA ILE A 448 28.01 -7.57 -0.94
C ILE A 448 29.13 -8.48 -0.38
N HIS A 449 30.20 -7.90 0.18
CA HIS A 449 31.27 -8.67 0.80
C HIS A 449 30.76 -9.44 2.03
N GLN A 450 29.99 -8.80 2.91
CA GLN A 450 29.37 -9.44 4.07
C GLN A 450 28.41 -10.59 3.67
N LEU A 451 27.52 -10.36 2.69
CA LEU A 451 26.61 -11.39 2.20
C LEU A 451 27.38 -12.60 1.67
N ASN A 452 28.52 -12.39 1.02
CA ASN A 452 29.38 -13.48 0.54
C ASN A 452 30.07 -14.23 1.69
N THR A 453 30.56 -13.56 2.74
CA THR A 453 31.28 -14.21 3.85
C THR A 453 30.37 -14.92 4.86
N THR A 454 29.08 -14.56 4.98
CA THR A 454 28.16 -15.21 5.93
C THR A 454 27.98 -16.71 5.69
N ASP A 455 28.17 -17.23 4.46
CA ASP A 455 28.12 -18.68 4.16
C ASP A 455 29.14 -19.48 4.99
N VAL A 456 30.29 -18.87 5.30
CA VAL A 456 31.39 -19.51 6.04
C VAL A 456 31.03 -19.72 7.51
N GLN A 457 30.19 -18.85 8.08
CA GLN A 457 29.75 -18.94 9.48
C GLN A 457 28.43 -19.70 9.63
N ALA A 458 27.48 -19.52 8.71
CA ALA A 458 26.19 -20.22 8.75
C ALA A 458 26.32 -21.75 8.65
N LYS A 459 27.34 -22.25 7.94
CA LYS A 459 27.67 -23.69 7.86
C LYS A 459 28.54 -24.20 9.01
N GLY A 460 29.18 -23.32 9.78
CA GLY A 460 30.04 -23.69 10.91
C GLY A 460 29.31 -23.99 12.21
N ALA A 461 27.98 -23.80 12.23
CA ALA A 461 27.11 -24.04 13.39
C ALA A 461 26.15 -25.23 13.18
N VAL A 462 26.56 -26.20 12.34
CA VAL A 462 25.84 -27.47 12.11
C VAL A 462 26.84 -28.61 12.32
N VAL A 463 27.13 -28.88 13.58
CA VAL A 463 27.87 -30.04 14.12
C VAL A 463 27.17 -30.46 15.41
#